data_AF-A0A2N1DM16-F1
#
_entry.id   AF-A0A2N1DM16-F1
#
_cell.length_a   1.000
_cell.length_b   1.000
_cell.length_c   1.000
_cell.angle_alpha   90.00
_cell.angle_beta   90.00
_cell.angle_gamma   90.00
#
_symmetry.space_group_name_H-M   'P 1'
#
loop_
_entity.id
_entity.type
_entity.pdbx_description
1 polymer ?
#
loop_
_entity_poly.entity_id
_entity_poly.type
_entity_poly.pdbx_seq_one_letter_code
_entity_poly.pdbx_strand_id
1 'polypeptide(L)' 'MIKKYLPQHGIFSIPLIREITVILIIKIIVIFTIKYFYFSDPVAFNEAHLFGEVTSQEISLQNNNK' A
#
# COMPACT_ATOMS: atom_id res chain seq x y z
N MET A 1 43.02 -28.64 8.09
CA MET A 1 42.28 -29.07 6.88
C MET A 1 40.87 -29.49 7.30
N ILE A 2 39.98 -28.53 7.54
CA ILE A 2 38.61 -28.78 8.04
C ILE A 2 37.72 -28.96 6.80
N LYS A 3 37.49 -30.21 6.42
CA LYS A 3 36.61 -30.57 5.31
C LYS A 3 35.15 -30.60 5.80
N LYS A 4 34.32 -29.86 5.06
CA LYS A 4 32.92 -30.18 4.68
C LYS A 4 31.97 -30.62 5.81
N TYR A 5 31.23 -29.67 6.36
CA TYR A 5 29.88 -29.93 6.92
C TYR A 5 28.89 -28.85 6.49
N LEU A 6 28.98 -28.37 5.24
CA LEU A 6 27.83 -27.72 4.63
C LEU A 6 26.90 -28.84 4.14
N PRO A 7 25.66 -28.95 4.64
CA PRO A 7 24.69 -29.86 4.04
C PRO A 7 24.56 -29.49 2.55
N GLN A 8 24.88 -30.44 1.66
CA GLN A 8 24.72 -30.28 0.21
C GLN A 8 23.25 -30.15 -0.21
N HIS A 9 22.32 -30.31 0.72
CA HIS A 9 20.90 -30.11 0.55
C HIS A 9 20.55 -28.66 0.91
N GLY A 10 20.31 -27.84 -0.12
CA GLY A 10 19.89 -26.44 0.06
C GLY A 10 18.57 -26.35 0.83
N ILE A 11 18.32 -25.21 1.48
CA ILE A 11 17.17 -24.97 2.37
C ILE A 11 15.81 -25.30 1.72
N PHE A 12 15.73 -25.22 0.39
CA PHE A 12 14.55 -25.57 -0.43
C PHE A 12 14.34 -27.08 -0.65
N SER A 13 15.26 -27.94 -0.21
CA SER A 13 15.08 -29.40 -0.26
C SER A 13 14.09 -29.90 0.79
N ILE A 14 13.74 -29.07 1.77
CA ILE A 14 12.74 -29.38 2.78
C ILE A 14 11.36 -29.06 2.19
N PRO A 15 10.47 -30.06 2.00
CA PRO A 15 9.17 -29.87 1.34
C PRO A 15 8.33 -28.78 2.01
N LEU A 16 8.34 -28.76 3.35
CA LEU A 16 7.62 -27.77 4.15
C LEU A 16 8.08 -26.33 3.87
N ILE A 17 9.39 -26.10 3.72
CA ILE A 17 9.93 -24.76 3.45
C ILE A 17 9.51 -24.29 2.06
N ARG A 18 9.52 -25.19 1.08
CA ARG A 18 9.05 -24.91 -0.27
C ARG A 18 7.57 -24.51 -0.28
N GLU A 19 6.71 -25.27 0.42
CA GLU A 19 5.28 -24.97 0.52
C GLU A 19 5.02 -23.61 1.19
N ILE A 20 5.68 -23.33 2.31
CA ILE A 20 5.58 -22.05 3.01
C ILE A 20 6.04 -20.90 2.10
N THR A 21 7.13 -21.09 1.37
CA THR A 21 7.66 -20.07 0.44
C THR A 21 6.66 -19.75 -0.67
N VAL A 22 6.01 -20.77 -1.25
CA VAL A 22 4.99 -20.58 -2.29
C VAL A 22 3.80 -19.80 -1.74
N ILE A 23 3.29 -20.18 -0.55
CA ILE A 23 2.18 -19.48 0.11
C ILE A 23 2.55 -18.01 0.37
N LEU A 24 3.79 -17.76 0.79
CA LEU A 24 4.29 -16.41 1.06
C LEU A 24 4.33 -15.57 -0.23
N ILE A 25 4.85 -16.12 -1.33
CA ILE A 25 4.90 -15.44 -2.63
C ILE A 25 3.48 -15.09 -3.10
N ILE A 26 2.52 -16.01 -2.99
CA ILE A 26 1.13 -15.77 -3.36
C ILE A 26 0.55 -14.60 -2.53
N LYS A 27 0.78 -14.59 -1.21
CA LYS A 27 0.33 -13.48 -0.35
C LYS A 27 0.93 -12.14 -0.78
N ILE A 28 2.21 -12.11 -1.12
CA ILE A 28 2.87 -10.89 -1.61
C ILE A 28 2.20 -10.40 -2.89
N ILE A 29 1.97 -11.28 -3.86
CA ILE A 29 1.29 -10.94 -5.12
C ILE A 29 -0.10 -10.36 -4.84
N VAL A 30 -0.88 -10.97 -3.94
CA VAL A 30 -2.22 -10.48 -3.57
C VAL A 30 -2.17 -9.07 -2.97
N ILE A 31 -1.26 -8.83 -2.02
CA ILE A 31 -1.12 -7.50 -1.39
C ILE A 31 -0.71 -6.44 -2.43
N PHE A 32 0.26 -6.76 -3.29
CA PHE A 32 0.70 -5.86 -4.35
C PHE A 32 -0.40 -5.59 -5.38
N THR A 33 -1.20 -6.60 -5.71
CA THR A 33 -2.36 -6.46 -6.60
C THR A 33 -3.39 -5.51 -5.99
N ILE A 34 -3.75 -5.70 -4.72
CA ILE A 34 -4.68 -4.80 -4.03
C ILE A 34 -4.11 -3.37 -3.99
N LYS A 35 -2.83 -3.20 -3.65
CA LYS A 35 -2.17 -1.89 -3.68
C LYS A 35 -2.30 -1.22 -5.05
N TYR A 36 -2.00 -1.97 -6.11
CA TYR A 36 -2.04 -1.45 -7.48
C TYR A 36 -3.46 -1.09 -7.92
N PHE A 37 -4.46 -1.91 -7.62
CA PHE A 37 -5.82 -1.62 -8.09
C PHE A 37 -6.56 -0.59 -7.24
N TYR A 38 -6.34 -0.57 -5.92
CA TYR A 38 -7.11 0.28 -5.00
C TYR A 38 -6.40 1.56 -4.58
N PHE A 39 -5.06 1.59 -4.59
CA PHE A 39 -4.29 2.74 -4.13
C PHE A 39 -3.52 3.44 -5.25
N SER A 40 -3.63 2.98 -6.50
CA SER A 40 -3.05 3.70 -7.65
C SER A 40 -3.97 4.75 -8.24
N ASP A 41 -5.26 4.77 -7.90
CA ASP A 41 -6.12 5.88 -8.25
C ASP A 41 -5.95 6.97 -7.17
N PRO A 42 -5.22 8.07 -7.46
CA PRO A 42 -5.07 9.13 -6.48
C PRO A 42 -6.47 9.65 -6.15
N VAL A 43 -6.87 9.57 -4.88
CA VAL A 43 -8.11 10.19 -4.42
C VAL A 43 -8.07 11.64 -4.88
N ALA A 44 -9.00 12.01 -5.78
CA ALA A 44 -9.02 13.32 -6.39
C ALA A 44 -8.99 14.37 -5.27
N PHE A 45 -7.88 15.10 -5.19
CA PHE A 45 -7.71 16.15 -4.22
C PHE A 45 -8.61 17.31 -4.67
N ASN A 46 -9.84 17.34 -4.17
CA ASN A 46 -10.77 18.40 -4.49
C ASN A 46 -10.38 19.63 -3.66
N GLU A 47 -9.57 20.51 -4.26
CA GLU A 47 -9.15 21.79 -3.70
C GLU A 47 -10.34 22.68 -3.28
N ALA A 48 -11.54 22.44 -3.83
CA ALA A 48 -12.74 23.15 -3.41
C ALA A 48 -13.14 22.87 -1.94
N HIS A 49 -12.68 21.78 -1.30
CA HIS A 49 -12.88 21.58 0.14
C HIS A 49 -11.91 22.40 1.01
N LEU A 50 -10.75 22.82 0.47
CA LEU A 50 -9.81 23.66 1.21
C LEU A 50 -10.17 25.14 1.15
N PHE A 51 -10.79 25.57 0.05
CA PHE A 51 -11.18 26.97 -0.17
C PHE A 51 -12.69 27.23 -0.04
N GLY A 52 -13.52 26.19 -0.08
CA GLY A 52 -14.99 26.31 -0.08
C GLY A 52 -15.63 26.69 1.26
N GLU A 53 -14.90 26.52 2.37
CA GLU A 53 -15.41 26.93 3.69
C GLU A 53 -15.15 28.41 3.99
N VAL A 54 -14.11 29.00 3.40
CA VAL A 54 -13.72 30.40 3.68
C VAL A 54 -14.54 31.39 2.85
N THR A 55 -14.84 31.07 1.57
CA THR A 55 -15.58 31.99 0.69
C THR A 55 -17.06 32.11 1.05
N SER A 56 -17.68 31.06 1.59
CA SER A 56 -19.10 31.06 1.94
C SER A 56 -19.40 31.93 3.18
N GLN A 57 -18.49 32.01 4.14
CA GLN A 57 -18.66 32.85 5.33
C GLN A 57 -18.40 34.34 5.03
N GLU A 58 -17.43 34.67 4.17
CA GLU A 58 -17.10 36.05 3.85
C GLU A 58 -18.20 36.75 3.02
N ILE A 59 -18.80 36.04 2.06
CA ILE A 59 -19.91 36.57 1.23
C ILE A 59 -21.18 36.77 2.08
N SER A 60 -21.39 35.93 3.10
CA SER A 60 -22.52 36.04 4.02
C SER A 60 -22.40 37.25 4.95
N LEU A 61 -21.19 37.60 5.38
CA LEU A 61 -20.95 38.77 6.25
C LEU A 61 -20.98 40.10 5.49
N GLN A 62 -20.58 40.11 4.21
CA GLN A 62 -20.64 41.32 3.39
C GLN A 62 -22.07 41.72 3.01
N ASN A 63 -22.95 40.73 2.78
CA ASN A 63 -24.36 40.99 2.41
C ASN A 63 -25.25 41.41 3.59
N ASN A 64 -24.80 41.23 4.84
CA ASN A 64 -25.53 41.65 6.03
C ASN A 64 -25.15 43.06 6.55
N ASN A 65 -24.18 43.72 5.91
CA ASN A 65 -23.70 45.07 6.27
C ASN A 65 -23.94 46.11 5.16
N LYS A 66 -24.83 45.83 4.21
CA LYS A 66 -25.24 46.74 3.14
C LYS A 66 -26.76 46.89 3.13
#